data_AF-A0A6C0IB17-F1
#
_entry.id   AF-A0A6C0IB17-F1
#
_cell.length_a   1.000
_cell.length_b   1.000
_cell.length_c   1.000
_cell.angle_alpha   90.00
_cell.angle_beta   90.00
_cell.angle_gamma   90.00
#
_symmetry.space_group_name_H-M   'P 1'
#
loop_
_entity.id
_entity.type
_entity.pdbx_description
1 polymer ?
#
loop_
_entity_poly.entity_id
_entity_poly.type
_entity_poly.pdbx_seq_one_letter_code
_entity_poly.pdbx_strand_id
1 'polypeptide(L)'
;MSLSREEYDNRKTFLENLKTLSKSEKEQVFRIIKTHEAEYSDNSNGVFFDVASLDTEVFAKLSEFMDFCKEKKKEQEIRQKEMENLRGETLHSDEGEASSSE
;
A
#
# COMPACT_ATOMS: atom_id res chain seq x y z
N MET A 1 5.75 10.20 -27.41
CA MET A 1 4.97 8.96 -27.68
C MET A 1 3.57 9.15 -27.12
N SER A 2 2.53 8.62 -27.77
CA SER A 2 1.15 8.67 -27.23
C SER A 2 0.85 7.37 -26.49
N LEU A 3 0.39 7.45 -25.25
CA LEU A 3 -0.09 6.29 -24.49
C LEU A 3 -1.33 5.69 -25.15
N SER A 4 -1.45 4.37 -25.11
CA SER A 4 -2.73 3.72 -25.41
C SER A 4 -3.78 4.08 -24.34
N ARG A 5 -5.06 3.92 -24.68
CA ARG A 5 -6.16 4.16 -23.73
C ARG A 5 -6.02 3.30 -22.47
N GLU A 6 -5.65 2.04 -22.63
CA GLU A 6 -5.45 1.10 -21.54
C GLU A 6 -4.31 1.54 -20.61
N GLU A 7 -3.15 1.91 -21.16
CA GLU A 7 -2.02 2.40 -20.37
C GLU A 7 -2.37 3.68 -19.60
N TYR A 8 -3.14 4.57 -20.21
CA TYR A 8 -3.62 5.78 -19.56
C TYR A 8 -4.55 5.46 -18.38
N ASP A 9 -5.51 4.55 -18.56
CA ASP A 9 -6.44 4.13 -17.52
C ASP A 9 -5.71 3.40 -16.36
N ASN A 10 -4.68 2.62 -16.67
CA ASN A 10 -3.82 1.98 -15.66
C ASN A 10 -3.04 3.02 -14.85
N ARG A 11 -2.44 4.02 -15.51
CA ARG A 11 -1.71 5.12 -14.85
C ARG A 11 -2.63 5.98 -13.98
N LYS A 12 -3.86 6.22 -14.43
CA LYS A 12 -4.89 6.90 -13.64
C LYS A 12 -5.26 6.10 -12.38
N THR A 13 -5.42 4.79 -12.52
CA THR A 13 -5.71 3.90 -11.39
C THR A 13 -4.56 3.87 -10.38
N PHE A 14 -3.31 3.84 -10.86
CA PHE A 14 -2.13 3.97 -10.02
C PHE A 14 -2.14 5.28 -9.21
N LEU A 15 -2.48 6.42 -9.84
CA LEU A 15 -2.53 7.71 -9.16
C LEU A 15 -3.54 7.73 -8.00
N GLU A 16 -4.71 7.11 -8.17
CA GLU A 16 -5.69 7.00 -7.09
C GLU A 16 -5.18 6.11 -5.95
N ASN A 17 -4.55 4.98 -6.28
CA ASN A 17 -3.96 4.09 -5.28
C ASN A 17 -2.82 4.77 -4.50
N LEU A 18 -2.02 5.60 -5.17
CA LEU A 18 -0.91 6.36 -4.56
C LEU A 18 -1.36 7.24 -3.39
N LYS A 19 -2.59 7.77 -3.45
CA LYS A 19 -3.15 8.61 -2.36
C LYS A 19 -3.32 7.83 -1.06
N THR A 20 -3.63 6.54 -1.16
CA THR A 20 -3.86 5.62 -0.02
C THR A 20 -2.58 5.11 0.64
N LEU A 21 -1.43 5.36 0.02
CA LEU A 21 -0.14 4.99 0.59
C LEU A 21 0.19 5.84 1.82
N SER A 22 0.75 5.17 2.82
CA SER A 22 1.40 5.79 3.97
C SER A 22 2.62 6.61 3.55
N LYS A 23 3.14 7.44 4.47
CA LYS A 23 4.31 8.27 4.20
C LYS A 23 5.52 7.43 3.79
N SER A 24 5.81 6.34 4.51
CA SER A 24 6.95 5.45 4.20
C SER A 24 6.80 4.77 2.85
N GLU A 25 5.59 4.36 2.46
CA GLU A 25 5.33 3.78 1.14
C GLU A 25 5.53 4.83 0.03
N LYS A 26 5.09 6.08 0.25
CA LYS A 26 5.33 7.20 -0.68
C LYS A 26 6.82 7.54 -0.83
N GLU A 27 7.59 7.45 0.26
CA GLU A 27 9.04 7.62 0.21
C GLU A 27 9.71 6.54 -0.66
N GLN A 28 9.21 5.29 -0.63
CA GLN A 28 9.73 4.23 -1.50
C GLN A 28 9.35 4.43 -2.96
N VAL A 29 8.15 4.92 -3.25
CA VAL A 29 7.78 5.37 -4.60
C VAL A 29 8.77 6.42 -5.11
N PHE A 30 9.10 7.41 -4.28
CA PHE A 30 10.10 8.41 -4.64
C PHE A 30 11.49 7.79 -4.87
N ARG A 31 11.90 6.81 -4.06
CA ARG A 31 13.18 6.10 -4.31
C ARG A 31 13.18 5.38 -5.65
N ILE A 32 12.08 4.76 -6.07
CA ILE A 32 12.00 4.09 -7.39
C ILE A 32 12.18 5.12 -8.51
N ILE A 33 11.46 6.25 -8.45
CA ILE A 33 11.56 7.37 -9.41
C ILE A 33 13.01 7.85 -9.50
N LYS A 34 13.63 8.13 -8.35
CA LYS A 34 15.01 8.61 -8.28
C LYS A 34 16.03 7.59 -8.78
N THR A 35 15.84 6.30 -8.49
CA THR A 35 16.76 5.22 -8.88
C THR A 35 16.78 5.00 -10.39
N HIS A 36 15.64 5.23 -11.06
CA HIS A 36 15.52 5.07 -12.51
C HIS A 36 15.62 6.41 -13.25
N GLU A 37 16.12 7.46 -12.60
CA GLU A 37 16.35 8.79 -13.19
C GLU A 37 15.11 9.39 -13.89
N ALA A 38 13.92 9.03 -13.44
CA ALA A 38 12.69 9.57 -14.00
C ALA A 38 12.52 11.04 -13.61
N GLU A 39 11.94 11.85 -14.51
CA GLU A 39 11.77 13.27 -14.28
C GLU A 39 10.84 13.55 -13.07
N TYR A 40 11.34 14.35 -12.14
CA TYR A 40 10.59 14.87 -11.02
C TYR A 40 11.04 16.30 -10.70
N SER A 41 10.20 17.03 -10.00
CA SER A 41 10.51 18.33 -9.41
C SER A 41 10.33 18.26 -7.91
N ASP A 42 11.21 18.91 -7.16
CA ASP A 42 11.12 18.99 -5.71
C ASP A 42 11.25 20.44 -5.22
N ASN A 43 10.54 20.74 -4.14
CA ASN A 43 10.67 21.99 -3.40
C ASN A 43 10.33 21.76 -1.93
N SER A 44 10.33 22.82 -1.13
CA SER A 44 9.99 22.75 0.30
C SER A 44 8.61 22.17 0.61
N ASN A 45 7.69 22.14 -0.38
CA ASN A 45 6.33 21.62 -0.24
C ASN A 45 6.23 20.13 -0.63
N GLY A 46 7.24 19.54 -1.27
CA GLY A 46 7.26 18.13 -1.62
C GLY A 46 7.86 17.83 -2.99
N VAL A 47 7.61 16.61 -3.45
CA VAL A 47 8.05 16.08 -4.74
C VAL A 47 6.84 15.91 -5.66
N PHE A 48 6.99 16.33 -6.92
CA PHE A 48 5.97 16.26 -7.96
C PHE A 48 6.56 15.60 -9.20
N PHE A 49 5.81 14.71 -9.82
CA PHE A 49 6.19 14.03 -11.07
C PHE A 49 4.91 13.74 -11.87
N ASP A 50 5.02 13.66 -13.20
CA ASP A 50 3.89 13.34 -14.06
C ASP A 50 3.86 11.85 -14.37
N VAL A 51 2.85 11.15 -13.82
CA VAL A 51 2.64 9.71 -14.02
C VAL A 51 2.44 9.38 -15.50
N ALA A 52 1.86 10.27 -16.32
CA ALA A 52 1.68 10.01 -17.75
C ALA A 52 2.99 10.08 -18.54
N SER A 53 3.95 10.88 -18.05
CA SER A 53 5.26 11.07 -18.69
C SER A 53 6.27 9.96 -18.36
N LEU A 54 6.04 9.16 -17.31
CA LEU A 54 6.98 8.13 -16.89
C LEU A 54 7.20 7.08 -17.97
N ASP A 55 8.45 6.66 -18.15
CA ASP A 55 8.79 5.51 -18.99
C ASP A 55 8.06 4.26 -18.53
N THR A 56 7.71 3.39 -19.48
CA THR A 56 6.95 2.16 -19.22
C THR A 56 7.66 1.25 -18.22
N GLU A 57 9.00 1.20 -18.25
CA GLU A 57 9.79 0.41 -17.29
C GLU A 57 9.67 0.94 -15.86
N VAL A 58 9.75 2.26 -15.68
CA VAL A 58 9.60 2.92 -14.38
C VAL A 58 8.18 2.71 -13.86
N PHE A 59 7.18 2.89 -14.72
CA PHE A 59 5.78 2.67 -14.35
C PHE A 59 5.50 1.20 -13.98
N ALA A 60 6.12 0.24 -14.66
CA ALA A 60 6.02 -1.18 -14.30
C ALA A 60 6.58 -1.44 -12.90
N LYS A 61 7.73 -0.85 -12.55
CA LYS A 61 8.32 -0.97 -11.20
C LYS A 61 7.47 -0.33 -10.11
N LEU A 62 6.89 0.83 -10.41
CA LEU A 62 5.94 1.47 -9.51
C LEU A 62 4.68 0.62 -9.30
N SER A 63 4.17 -0.01 -10.36
CA SER A 63 3.00 -0.89 -10.30
C SER A 63 3.28 -2.15 -9.49
N GLU A 64 4.44 -2.79 -9.71
CA GLU A 64 4.91 -3.94 -8.93
C GLU A 64 4.97 -3.61 -7.44
N PHE A 65 5.53 -2.45 -7.08
CA PHE A 65 5.59 -1.99 -5.69
C PHE A 65 4.20 -1.68 -5.12
N MET A 66 3.29 -1.12 -5.93
CA MET A 66 1.93 -0.82 -5.51
C MET A 66 1.17 -2.10 -5.13
N ASP A 67 1.31 -3.15 -5.93
CA ASP A 67 0.64 -4.43 -5.66
C ASP A 67 1.23 -5.12 -4.44
N PHE A 68 2.56 -5.06 -4.26
CA PHE A 68 3.20 -5.49 -3.01
C PHE A 68 2.61 -4.78 -1.78
N CYS A 69 2.40 -3.46 -1.83
CA CYS A 69 1.80 -2.73 -0.71
C CYS A 69 0.36 -3.21 -0.40
N LYS A 70 -0.45 -3.46 -1.43
CA LYS A 70 -1.82 -3.97 -1.26
C LYS A 70 -1.84 -5.36 -0.63
N GLU A 71 -0.97 -6.25 -1.10
CA GLU A 71 -0.84 -7.60 -0.55
C GLU A 71 -0.44 -7.55 0.92
N LYS A 72 0.55 -6.73 1.28
CA LYS A 72 1.00 -6.59 2.67
C LYS A 72 -0.07 -6.02 3.58
N LYS A 73 -0.85 -5.03 3.12
CA LYS A 73 -1.99 -4.50 3.88
C LYS A 73 -3.03 -5.58 4.14
N LYS A 74 -3.39 -6.36 3.11
CA LYS A 74 -4.34 -7.46 3.24
C LYS A 74 -3.84 -8.54 4.22
N GLU A 75 -2.57 -8.93 4.13
CA GLU A 75 -1.96 -9.88 5.07
C GLU A 75 -1.99 -9.37 6.51
N GLN A 76 -1.70 -8.08 6.72
CA GLN A 76 -1.75 -7.45 8.03
C GLN A 76 -3.16 -7.43 8.61
N GLU A 77 -4.17 -7.09 7.80
CA GLU A 77 -5.57 -7.09 8.23
C GLU A 77 -6.06 -8.49 8.62
N ILE A 78 -5.68 -9.52 7.87
CA ILE A 78 -6.02 -10.91 8.18
C ILE A 78 -5.40 -11.30 9.53
N ARG A 79 -4.10 -11.06 9.70
CA ARG A 79 -3.39 -11.38 10.95
C ARG A 79 -3.98 -10.62 12.14
N GLN A 80 -4.36 -9.36 11.96
CA GLN A 80 -4.97 -8.58 13.02
C GLN A 80 -6.31 -9.18 13.46
N LYS A 81 -7.16 -9.58 12.51
CA LYS A 81 -8.44 -10.25 12.80
C LYS A 81 -8.24 -11.59 13.52
N GLU A 82 -7.26 -12.39 13.11
CA GLU A 82 -6.94 -13.65 13.79
C GLU A 82 -6.54 -13.41 15.26
N MET A 83 -5.72 -12.39 15.51
CA MET A 83 -5.31 -12.01 16.87
C MET A 83 -6.47 -11.48 17.72
N GLU A 84 -7.38 -10.72 17.13
CA GLU A 84 -8.59 -10.23 17.79
C GLU A 84 -9.53 -11.38 18.17
N ASN A 85 -9.72 -12.36 17.27
CA ASN A 85 -10.52 -13.55 17.54
C ASN A 85 -9.94 -14.38 18.70
N LEU A 86 -8.63 -14.64 18.68
CA LEU A 86 -7.96 -15.38 19.76
C LEU A 86 -8.10 -14.69 21.12
N ARG A 87 -8.02 -13.35 21.15
CA ARG A 87 -8.25 -12.56 22.36
C ARG A 87 -9.69 -12.68 22.88
N GLY A 88 -10.68 -12.66 21.98
CA GLY A 88 -12.08 -12.85 22.34
C GLY A 88 -12.36 -14.23 22.93
N GLU A 89 -11.76 -15.27 22.37
CA GLU A 89 -11.91 -16.66 22.85
C GLU A 89 -11.31 -16.87 24.24
N THR A 90 -10.16 -16.24 24.52
CA THR A 90 -9.48 -16.34 25.84
C THR A 90 -10.30 -15.68 26.95
N LEU A 91 -11.04 -14.61 26.65
CA LEU A 91 -11.87 -13.91 27.66
C LEU A 91 -13.17 -14.66 27.98
N HIS A 92 -13.69 -15.48 27.07
CA HIS A 92 -14.90 -16.29 27.31
C HIS A 92 -14.62 -17.63 28.01
N SER A 93 -13.36 -18.07 28.08
CA SER A 93 -13.00 -19.31 28.76
C SER A 93 -12.80 -19.15 30.27
N ASP A 94 -12.60 -17.93 30.77
CA ASP A 94 -12.37 -17.64 32.21
C ASP A 94 -13.66 -17.47 33.03
N GLU A 95 -14.82 -17.22 32.39
CA GLU A 95 -16.11 -17.05 33.12
C GLU A 95 -16.80 -18.38 33.47
N GLY A 96 -16.22 -19.54 33.10
CA GLY A 96 -16.81 -20.87 33.27
C GLY A 96 -16.45 -21.63 34.55
N GLU A 97 -15.44 -21.20 35.33
CA GLU A 97 -14.92 -22.00 36.45
C GLU A 97 -15.35 -21.54 37.86
N ALA A 98 -16.08 -20.43 38.01
CA ALA A 98 -16.43 -19.87 39.32
C ALA A 98 -17.79 -20.32 39.91
N SER A 99 -18.39 -21.43 39.45
CA SER A 99 -19.68 -21.90 39.99
C SER A 99 -19.76 -23.43 40.13
N SER A 100 -18.91 -24.03 40.98
CA SER A 100 -19.17 -25.35 41.58
C SER A 100 -18.36 -25.56 42.86
N SER A 101 -18.74 -24.85 43.91
CA SER A 101 -18.42 -25.12 45.33
C SER A 101 -19.20 -24.06 46.12
N GLU A 102 -20.16 -24.33 47.00
CA GLU A 102 -20.49 -25.50 47.84
C GLU A 102 -22.01 -25.63 48.00
#